data_AF-A0A496A5G4-F1
#
_entry.id   AF-A0A496A5G4-F1
#
_cell.length_a   1.000
_cell.length_b   1.000
_cell.length_c   1.000
_cell.angle_alpha   90.00
_cell.angle_beta   90.00
_cell.angle_gamma   90.00
#
_symmetry.space_group_name_H-M   'P 1'
#
loop_
_entity.id
_entity.type
_entity.pdbx_description
1 polymer ?
#
loop_
_entity_poly.entity_id
_entity_poly.type
_entity_poly.pdbx_seq_one_letter_code
_entity_poly.pdbx_strand_id
1 'polypeptide(L)'
;MPYITPDDIHNIDNFDTLLDFLREKLGWHIPEDIELEDIAFPWSPEDLDLDELTEELIVDCQQLPPFPTDQLEFEFSESTQPWGIFFLQFDSESVYRTALRRVLRGLVERRDRDASLPAWRHDHLLFICTTTDFQRFAFAHFAATTEDWRRAVLSIFSWEQGDTHIRTLCEYNLPALAFPSDGFSNDREWLQEWQKAFDVEAVTDKFFADYQRVFAQVEAAVEGIPEGETETRRLYTQRLFNRLMFLRFIEKKGWLTYNGDRNYLRALFDATEASGTDENFLND
;
A
#
# COMPACT_ATOMS: atom_id res chain seq x y z
N MET A 1 9.60 14.05 4.04
CA MET A 1 9.04 12.71 3.74
C MET A 1 10.17 11.70 3.81
N PRO A 2 9.95 10.54 4.44
CA PRO A 2 10.96 9.50 4.52
C PRO A 2 11.31 8.98 3.12
N TYR A 3 12.58 8.63 2.93
CA TYR A 3 13.04 7.96 1.72
C TYR A 3 13.01 6.45 1.95
N ILE A 4 12.10 5.78 1.26
CA ILE A 4 11.86 4.33 1.37
C ILE A 4 12.30 3.70 0.06
N THR A 5 13.16 2.70 0.13
CA THR A 5 13.69 1.98 -1.03
C THR A 5 13.02 0.61 -1.19
N PRO A 6 13.04 0.01 -2.39
CA PRO A 6 12.60 -1.37 -2.57
C PRO A 6 13.31 -2.36 -1.64
N ASP A 7 14.61 -2.16 -1.38
CA ASP A 7 15.39 -3.02 -0.49
C ASP A 7 14.87 -2.94 0.95
N ASP A 8 14.45 -1.75 1.41
CA ASP A 8 13.83 -1.59 2.73
C ASP A 8 12.56 -2.45 2.87
N ILE A 9 11.79 -2.60 1.78
CA ILE A 9 10.56 -3.41 1.76
C ILE A 9 10.86 -4.90 1.66
N HIS A 10 11.87 -5.28 0.88
CA HIS A 10 12.28 -6.68 0.73
C HIS A 10 12.94 -7.27 1.97
N ASN A 11 13.42 -6.43 2.89
CA ASN A 11 13.95 -6.88 4.18
C ASN A 11 12.85 -7.18 5.22
N ILE A 12 11.58 -6.86 4.94
CA ILE A 12 10.46 -7.14 5.84
C ILE A 12 9.99 -8.58 5.57
N ASP A 13 10.42 -9.56 6.37
CA ASP A 13 10.11 -10.97 6.16
C ASP A 13 9.38 -11.64 7.34
N ASN A 14 9.12 -10.88 8.40
CA ASN A 14 8.41 -11.32 9.59
C ASN A 14 7.80 -10.12 10.31
N PHE A 15 7.24 -10.35 11.50
CA PHE A 15 6.60 -9.30 12.27
C PHE A 15 7.59 -8.31 12.90
N ASP A 16 8.73 -8.78 13.41
CA ASP A 16 9.74 -7.94 14.06
C ASP A 16 10.36 -6.97 13.04
N THR A 17 10.74 -7.47 11.87
CA THR A 17 11.27 -6.64 10.77
C THR A 17 10.24 -5.63 10.25
N LEU A 18 8.94 -5.95 10.33
CA LEU A 18 7.87 -5.00 10.04
C LEU A 18 7.80 -3.90 11.11
N LEU A 19 7.87 -4.24 12.40
CA LEU A 19 7.89 -3.27 13.48
C LEU A 19 9.11 -2.34 13.39
N ASP A 20 10.29 -2.91 13.13
CA ASP A 20 11.52 -2.14 12.95
C ASP A 20 11.40 -1.19 11.76
N PHE A 21 10.80 -1.64 10.64
CA PHE A 21 10.51 -0.76 9.51
C PHE A 21 9.58 0.39 9.89
N LEU A 22 8.47 0.11 10.59
CA LEU A 22 7.52 1.13 11.05
C LEU A 22 8.20 2.14 11.99
N ARG A 23 9.05 1.67 12.91
CA ARG A 23 9.79 2.49 13.85
C ARG A 23 10.85 3.36 13.15
N GLU A 24 11.74 2.74 12.38
CA GLU A 24 12.92 3.40 11.82
C GLU A 24 12.63 4.22 10.57
N LYS A 25 11.78 3.70 9.67
CA LYS A 25 11.52 4.33 8.37
C LYS A 25 10.30 5.24 8.40
N LEU A 26 9.28 4.86 9.16
CA LEU A 26 8.06 5.67 9.30
C LEU A 26 8.04 6.49 10.59
N GLY A 27 9.00 6.33 11.51
CA GLY A 27 9.06 7.13 12.73
C GLY A 27 7.95 6.81 13.74
N TRP A 28 7.30 5.64 13.65
CA TRP A 28 6.22 5.29 14.56
C TRP A 28 6.76 5.12 15.98
N HIS A 29 6.03 5.65 16.96
CA HIS A 29 6.36 5.63 18.38
C HIS A 29 6.04 4.26 19.01
N ILE A 30 6.65 3.21 18.48
CA ILE A 30 6.55 1.84 18.98
C ILE A 30 7.72 1.59 19.92
N PRO A 31 7.49 1.11 21.17
CA PRO A 31 8.57 0.82 22.10
C PRO A 31 9.66 -0.07 21.49
N GLU A 32 10.92 0.23 21.78
CA GLU A 32 12.08 -0.60 21.41
C GLU A 32 12.16 -1.85 22.29
N ASP A 33 12.68 -2.95 21.74
CA ASP A 33 12.95 -4.21 22.45
C ASP A 33 11.74 -4.89 23.12
N ILE A 34 10.52 -4.64 22.61
CA ILE A 34 9.30 -5.30 23.09
C ILE A 34 8.61 -5.99 21.90
N GLU A 35 8.32 -7.28 22.05
CA GLU A 35 7.59 -8.07 21.05
C GLU A 35 6.13 -7.57 20.92
N LEU A 36 5.49 -7.80 19.77
CA LEU A 36 4.10 -7.35 19.57
C LEU A 36 3.16 -7.89 20.66
N GLU A 37 3.32 -9.16 21.03
CA GLU A 37 2.50 -9.86 22.02
C GLU A 37 2.57 -9.19 23.40
N ASP A 38 3.65 -8.48 23.68
CA ASP A 38 3.88 -7.77 24.94
C ASP A 38 3.33 -6.32 24.92
N ILE A 39 3.10 -5.73 23.74
CA ILE A 39 2.55 -4.37 23.59
C ILE A 39 1.10 -4.35 23.13
N ALA A 40 0.65 -5.31 22.33
CA ALA A 40 -0.62 -5.28 21.63
C ALA A 40 -1.73 -5.99 22.41
N PHE A 41 -2.95 -5.53 22.19
CA PHE A 41 -4.13 -6.14 22.79
C PHE A 41 -4.73 -7.16 21.83
N PRO A 42 -4.82 -8.45 22.21
CA PRO A 42 -5.47 -9.45 21.38
C PRO A 42 -6.97 -9.18 21.30
N TRP A 43 -7.56 -9.40 20.12
CA TRP A 43 -9.00 -9.35 19.88
C TRP A 43 -9.51 -10.75 19.55
N SER A 44 -10.42 -11.27 20.38
CA SER A 44 -10.97 -12.60 20.13
C SER A 44 -12.01 -12.59 18.99
N PRO A 45 -12.27 -13.74 18.36
CA PRO A 45 -13.37 -13.86 17.39
C PRO A 45 -14.73 -13.43 17.96
N GLU A 46 -14.97 -13.69 19.25
CA GLU A 46 -16.18 -13.26 19.96
C GLU A 46 -16.23 -11.74 20.14
N ASP A 47 -15.11 -11.09 20.52
CA ASP A 47 -15.04 -9.63 20.64
C ASP A 47 -15.37 -8.92 19.32
N LEU A 48 -15.00 -9.57 18.21
CA LEU A 48 -15.21 -9.08 16.84
C LEU A 48 -16.54 -9.54 16.22
N ASP A 49 -17.32 -10.40 16.90
CA ASP A 49 -18.58 -10.97 16.41
C ASP A 49 -18.40 -11.62 15.01
N LEU A 50 -17.34 -12.44 14.87
CA LEU A 50 -16.98 -13.15 13.64
C LEU A 50 -17.86 -14.39 13.42
N ASP A 51 -18.06 -14.75 12.15
CA ASP A 51 -18.64 -16.04 11.77
C ASP A 51 -17.52 -17.09 11.63
N GLU A 52 -17.87 -18.37 11.79
CA GLU A 52 -16.94 -19.52 11.74
C GLU A 52 -16.05 -19.51 10.48
N LEU A 53 -16.63 -19.16 9.33
CA LEU A 53 -15.90 -19.05 8.06
C LEU A 53 -14.86 -17.93 8.08
N THR A 54 -15.06 -16.86 8.82
CA THR A 54 -14.11 -15.74 8.93
C THR A 54 -13.07 -16.02 10.00
N GLU A 55 -13.47 -16.67 11.10
CA GLU A 55 -12.57 -17.12 12.16
C GLU A 55 -11.50 -18.07 11.62
N GLU A 56 -11.86 -19.02 10.77
CA GLU A 56 -10.91 -19.93 10.11
C GLU A 56 -9.87 -19.20 9.22
N LEU A 57 -10.15 -17.96 8.78
CA LEU A 57 -9.26 -17.21 7.90
C LEU A 57 -8.30 -16.30 8.66
N ILE A 58 -8.63 -15.91 9.89
CA ILE A 58 -7.86 -14.95 10.70
C ILE A 58 -7.17 -15.73 11.80
N VAL A 59 -5.86 -15.85 11.69
CA VAL A 59 -5.02 -16.52 12.70
C VAL A 59 -4.87 -15.64 13.92
N ASP A 60 -4.68 -14.33 13.71
CA ASP A 60 -4.43 -13.39 14.78
C ASP A 60 -4.96 -11.99 14.44
N CYS A 61 -5.42 -11.29 15.48
CA CYS A 61 -5.88 -9.90 15.40
C CYS A 61 -5.43 -9.15 16.66
N GLN A 62 -4.50 -8.21 16.49
CA GLN A 62 -3.85 -7.50 17.57
C GLN A 62 -4.02 -6.01 17.38
N GLN A 63 -4.44 -5.29 18.41
CA GLN A 63 -4.52 -3.84 18.39
C GLN A 63 -3.22 -3.24 18.95
N LEU A 64 -2.56 -2.38 18.17
CA LEU A 64 -1.47 -1.57 18.69
C LEU A 64 -2.02 -0.53 19.68
N PRO A 65 -1.44 -0.40 20.89
CA PRO A 65 -1.86 0.61 21.84
C PRO A 65 -1.64 2.01 21.25
N PRO A 66 -2.41 3.01 21.73
CA PRO A 66 -2.12 4.40 21.40
C PRO A 66 -0.66 4.75 21.70
N PHE A 67 -0.04 5.55 20.83
CA PHE A 67 1.33 5.99 21.06
C PHE A 67 1.47 6.74 22.41
N PRO A 68 2.58 6.53 23.16
CA PRO A 68 2.78 7.15 24.47
C PRO A 68 2.71 8.68 24.41
N THR A 69 1.98 9.30 25.34
CA THR A 69 1.74 10.76 25.35
C THR A 69 2.98 11.58 25.72
N ASP A 70 3.91 11.01 26.47
CA ASP A 70 5.19 11.62 26.85
C ASP A 70 6.15 11.78 25.67
N GLN A 71 5.99 10.98 24.62
CA GLN A 71 6.73 11.11 23.36
C GLN A 71 6.08 12.13 22.41
N LEU A 72 4.89 12.65 22.74
CA LEU A 72 4.15 13.67 22.00
C LEU A 72 4.35 15.05 22.66
N GLU A 73 5.60 15.51 22.80
CA GLU A 73 6.02 16.73 23.53
C GLU A 73 5.54 18.08 22.94
N PHE A 74 4.39 18.14 22.26
CA PHE A 74 3.79 19.41 21.83
C PHE A 74 2.62 19.78 22.74
N GLU A 75 2.85 20.83 23.52
CA GLU A 75 1.85 21.49 24.36
C GLU A 75 0.59 21.83 23.52
N PHE A 76 -0.59 21.60 24.11
CA PHE A 76 -1.95 21.87 23.58
C PHE A 76 -2.65 20.76 22.78
N SER A 77 -2.89 19.60 23.40
CA SER A 77 -4.23 18.99 23.55
C SER A 77 -4.07 17.66 24.28
N GLU A 78 -5.12 17.18 24.96
CA GLU A 78 -5.32 15.76 25.23
C GLU A 78 -5.49 15.03 23.87
N SER A 79 -4.44 14.97 23.05
CA SER A 79 -4.49 14.37 21.71
C SER A 79 -4.52 12.86 21.87
N THR A 80 -5.71 12.30 21.98
CA THR A 80 -5.92 10.88 21.79
C THR A 80 -5.56 10.53 20.35
N GLN A 81 -4.67 9.57 20.14
CA GLN A 81 -4.44 9.01 18.82
C GLN A 81 -5.78 8.73 18.12
N PRO A 82 -6.08 9.37 16.97
CA PRO A 82 -7.40 9.26 16.35
C PRO A 82 -7.59 7.92 15.63
N TRP A 83 -6.49 7.21 15.35
CA TRP A 83 -6.47 5.94 14.63
C TRP A 83 -6.52 4.73 15.57
N GLY A 84 -7.43 3.79 15.31
CA GLY A 84 -7.26 2.40 15.74
C GLY A 84 -6.37 1.67 14.75
N ILE A 85 -5.22 1.15 15.21
CA ILE A 85 -4.24 0.43 14.39
C ILE A 85 -4.30 -1.04 14.76
N PHE A 86 -4.55 -1.90 13.78
CA PHE A 86 -4.75 -3.32 13.97
C PHE A 86 -3.84 -4.13 13.06
N PHE A 87 -3.11 -5.08 13.64
CA PHE A 87 -2.39 -6.11 12.92
C PHE A 87 -3.27 -7.34 12.75
N LEU A 88 -3.32 -7.87 11.52
CA LEU A 88 -4.14 -9.03 11.17
C LEU A 88 -3.27 -10.05 10.44
N GLN A 89 -3.22 -11.27 10.95
CA GLN A 89 -2.57 -12.39 10.28
C GLN A 89 -3.62 -13.33 9.67
N PHE A 90 -3.44 -13.67 8.39
CA PHE A 90 -4.35 -14.54 7.64
C PHE A 90 -3.74 -15.92 7.40
N ASP A 91 -4.55 -16.98 7.52
CA ASP A 91 -4.13 -18.40 7.36
C ASP A 91 -3.91 -18.81 5.89
N SER A 92 -4.11 -17.90 4.94
CA SER A 92 -4.08 -18.21 3.52
C SER A 92 -3.10 -17.33 2.73
N GLU A 93 -2.91 -17.68 1.45
CA GLU A 93 -2.12 -16.90 0.50
C GLU A 93 -2.66 -15.48 0.25
N SER A 94 -3.84 -15.07 0.75
CA SER A 94 -4.45 -13.79 0.40
C SER A 94 -5.20 -13.07 1.51
N VAL A 95 -5.09 -11.74 1.52
CA VAL A 95 -5.89 -10.86 2.38
C VAL A 95 -7.33 -10.77 1.86
N TYR A 96 -8.30 -11.26 2.64
CA TYR A 96 -9.70 -11.32 2.22
C TYR A 96 -10.48 -10.04 2.55
N ARG A 97 -10.96 -9.36 1.51
CA ARG A 97 -11.81 -8.16 1.63
C ARG A 97 -13.08 -8.39 2.45
N THR A 98 -13.66 -9.59 2.36
CA THR A 98 -14.85 -9.97 3.12
C THR A 98 -14.55 -10.12 4.60
N ALA A 99 -13.42 -10.74 4.95
CA ALA A 99 -12.96 -10.86 6.33
C ALA A 99 -12.67 -9.49 6.95
N LEU A 100 -11.96 -8.59 6.24
CA LEU A 100 -11.73 -7.21 6.70
C LEU A 100 -13.04 -6.45 6.97
N ARG A 101 -14.09 -6.66 6.15
CA ARG A 101 -15.41 -6.07 6.41
C ARG A 101 -16.10 -6.64 7.65
N ARG A 102 -15.84 -7.91 7.99
CA ARG A 102 -16.33 -8.53 9.23
C ARG A 102 -15.61 -7.98 10.44
N VAL A 103 -14.28 -7.86 10.38
CA VAL A 103 -13.48 -7.21 11.42
C VAL A 103 -13.93 -5.76 11.63
N LEU A 104 -14.13 -4.98 10.55
CA LEU A 104 -14.68 -3.63 10.64
C LEU A 104 -16.02 -3.61 11.41
N ARG A 105 -16.92 -4.55 11.13
CA ARG A 105 -18.22 -4.65 11.81
C ARG A 105 -18.07 -4.89 13.32
N GLY A 106 -17.02 -5.57 13.76
CA GLY A 106 -16.68 -5.80 15.17
C GLY A 106 -16.07 -4.58 15.87
N LEU A 107 -15.50 -3.64 15.12
CA LEU A 107 -14.78 -2.48 15.66
C LEU A 107 -15.57 -1.16 15.61
N VAL A 108 -16.66 -1.11 14.86
CA VAL A 108 -17.51 0.10 14.76
C VAL A 108 -18.64 0.09 15.78
N GLU A 109 -19.09 1.29 16.15
CA GLU A 109 -20.22 1.47 17.06
C GLU A 109 -21.50 0.81 16.51
N ARG A 110 -22.11 -0.05 17.33
CA ARG A 110 -23.30 -0.82 17.01
C ARG A 110 -24.17 -1.01 18.24
N ARG A 111 -25.49 -0.96 18.04
CA ARG A 111 -26.49 -1.09 19.12
C ARG A 111 -26.42 -2.42 19.88
N ASP A 112 -26.02 -3.49 19.20
CA ASP A 112 -26.00 -4.87 19.70
C ASP A 112 -24.63 -5.35 20.16
N ARG A 113 -23.63 -4.45 20.18
CA ARG A 113 -22.26 -4.77 20.59
C ARG A 113 -22.09 -4.62 22.10
N ASP A 114 -21.11 -5.34 22.65
CA ASP A 114 -20.69 -5.14 24.03
C ASP A 114 -20.19 -3.70 24.24
N ALA A 115 -20.86 -2.97 25.13
CA ALA A 115 -20.55 -1.58 25.44
C ALA A 115 -19.26 -1.41 26.28
N SER A 116 -18.69 -2.50 26.78
CA SER A 116 -17.39 -2.49 27.48
C SER A 116 -16.20 -2.45 26.52
N LEU A 117 -16.38 -2.87 25.27
CA LEU A 117 -15.33 -2.88 24.27
C LEU A 117 -15.20 -1.49 23.60
N PRO A 118 -13.98 -1.00 23.33
CA PRO A 118 -13.77 0.26 22.62
C PRO A 118 -14.34 0.20 21.20
N ALA A 119 -14.80 1.33 20.67
CA ALA A 119 -15.35 1.43 19.31
C ALA A 119 -14.72 2.60 18.55
N TRP A 120 -14.61 2.44 17.23
CA TRP A 120 -14.01 3.43 16.35
C TRP A 120 -14.99 3.91 15.28
N ARG A 121 -14.69 5.07 14.71
CA ARG A 121 -15.26 5.43 13.41
C ARG A 121 -14.60 4.58 12.33
N HIS A 122 -15.37 4.19 11.33
CA HIS A 122 -14.89 3.31 10.27
C HIS A 122 -13.75 3.92 9.45
N ASP A 123 -13.71 5.25 9.34
CA ASP A 123 -12.69 6.06 8.66
C ASP A 123 -11.51 6.44 9.56
N HIS A 124 -11.43 5.87 10.75
CA HIS A 124 -10.38 6.07 11.74
C HIS A 124 -9.69 4.74 12.10
N LEU A 125 -9.69 3.79 11.15
CA LEU A 125 -9.11 2.46 11.31
C LEU A 125 -8.05 2.20 10.24
N LEU A 126 -6.88 1.73 10.69
CA LEU A 126 -5.78 1.28 9.85
C LEU A 126 -5.54 -0.21 10.14
N PHE A 127 -5.60 -1.03 9.10
CA PHE A 127 -5.32 -2.45 9.19
C PHE A 127 -4.00 -2.76 8.51
N ILE A 128 -3.10 -3.44 9.20
CA ILE A 128 -1.83 -3.93 8.71
C ILE A 128 -1.93 -5.44 8.65
N CYS A 129 -2.03 -5.99 7.44
CA CYS A 129 -2.34 -7.38 7.19
C CYS A 129 -1.09 -8.12 6.72
N THR A 130 -0.92 -9.35 7.17
CA THR A 130 0.10 -10.27 6.64
C THR A 130 -0.45 -11.68 6.51
N THR A 131 0.21 -12.51 5.72
CA THR A 131 -0.04 -13.96 5.64
C THR A 131 0.85 -14.70 6.64
N THR A 132 0.48 -15.91 7.04
CA THR A 132 1.27 -16.71 8.01
C THR A 132 2.69 -17.02 7.53
N ASP A 133 2.90 -17.09 6.21
CA ASP A 133 4.19 -17.31 5.56
C ASP A 133 4.96 -16.01 5.27
N PHE A 134 4.43 -14.85 5.67
CA PHE A 134 4.96 -13.51 5.42
C PHE A 134 5.31 -13.23 3.95
N GLN A 135 4.65 -13.94 3.02
CA GLN A 135 4.84 -13.69 1.60
C GLN A 135 4.10 -12.46 1.11
N ARG A 136 3.02 -12.04 1.78
CA ARG A 136 2.23 -10.88 1.39
C ARG A 136 1.92 -9.99 2.60
N PHE A 137 2.12 -8.70 2.40
CA PHE A 137 1.72 -7.67 3.35
C PHE A 137 0.77 -6.68 2.69
N ALA A 138 -0.13 -6.10 3.47
CA ALA A 138 -1.05 -5.08 2.98
C ALA A 138 -1.41 -4.06 4.06
N PHE A 139 -1.61 -2.82 3.66
CA PHE A 139 -2.29 -1.83 4.47
C PHE A 139 -3.69 -1.64 3.91
N ALA A 140 -4.68 -1.60 4.79
CA ALA A 140 -6.08 -1.45 4.42
C ALA A 140 -6.78 -0.39 5.26
N HIS A 141 -7.70 0.34 4.62
CA HIS A 141 -8.46 1.42 5.22
C HIS A 141 -9.85 1.52 4.59
N PHE A 142 -10.84 1.97 5.37
CA PHE A 142 -12.21 2.21 4.90
C PHE A 142 -12.51 3.70 4.84
N ALA A 143 -12.64 4.25 3.62
CA ALA A 143 -12.89 5.68 3.44
C ALA A 143 -14.33 6.08 3.81
N ALA A 144 -14.48 7.26 4.43
CA ALA A 144 -15.76 7.90 4.74
C ALA A 144 -16.43 8.53 3.52
N THR A 145 -16.77 7.71 2.52
CA THR A 145 -17.63 8.16 1.42
C THR A 145 -19.08 8.36 1.86
N THR A 146 -19.47 7.77 2.99
CA THR A 146 -20.79 7.89 3.62
C THR A 146 -20.67 7.72 5.13
N GLU A 147 -21.66 8.17 5.91
CA GLU A 147 -21.71 7.89 7.37
C GLU A 147 -21.96 6.40 7.69
N ASP A 148 -22.54 5.63 6.77
CA ASP A 148 -22.83 4.21 6.95
C ASP A 148 -21.59 3.36 6.62
N TRP A 149 -20.94 2.82 7.64
CA TRP A 149 -19.76 1.96 7.50
C TRP A 149 -19.98 0.77 6.55
N ARG A 150 -21.23 0.30 6.38
CA ARG A 150 -21.58 -0.80 5.44
C ARG A 150 -21.31 -0.43 3.99
N ARG A 151 -21.33 0.86 3.66
CA ARG A 151 -21.08 1.41 2.32
C ARG A 151 -19.68 1.99 2.19
N ALA A 152 -18.88 1.95 3.25
CA ALA A 152 -17.51 2.44 3.21
C ALA A 152 -16.69 1.70 2.14
N VAL A 153 -15.87 2.46 1.44
CA VAL A 153 -15.04 1.95 0.34
C VAL A 153 -13.72 1.45 0.92
N LEU A 154 -13.42 0.18 0.67
CA LEU A 154 -12.19 -0.47 1.11
C LEU A 154 -11.05 -0.17 0.13
N SER A 155 -10.08 0.61 0.58
CA SER A 155 -8.82 0.88 -0.13
C SER A 155 -7.71 0.01 0.47
N ILE A 156 -6.93 -0.65 -0.39
CA ILE A 156 -5.84 -1.54 0.01
C ILE A 156 -4.66 -1.30 -0.92
N PHE A 157 -3.46 -1.17 -0.36
CA PHE A 157 -2.22 -1.33 -1.08
C PHE A 157 -1.40 -2.46 -0.45
N SER A 158 -0.66 -3.20 -1.26
CA SER A 158 0.01 -4.42 -0.84
C SER A 158 1.32 -4.62 -1.58
N TRP A 159 2.17 -5.48 -1.02
CA TRP A 159 3.31 -6.05 -1.71
C TRP A 159 3.47 -7.51 -1.36
N GLU A 160 4.18 -8.22 -2.23
CA GLU A 160 4.64 -9.58 -2.01
C GLU A 160 6.17 -9.62 -1.96
N GLN A 161 6.69 -10.68 -1.33
CA GLN A 161 8.12 -10.95 -1.33
C GLN A 161 8.65 -11.12 -2.76
N GLY A 162 9.72 -10.38 -3.06
CA GLY A 162 10.30 -10.32 -4.40
C GLY A 162 9.53 -9.49 -5.42
N ASP A 163 8.51 -8.71 -5.02
CA ASP A 163 7.84 -7.76 -5.92
C ASP A 163 8.79 -6.67 -6.41
N THR A 164 9.12 -6.69 -7.69
CA THR A 164 10.01 -5.69 -8.27
C THR A 164 9.29 -4.38 -8.63
N HIS A 165 7.96 -4.32 -8.50
CA HIS A 165 7.11 -3.20 -8.97
C HIS A 165 6.43 -2.44 -7.83
N ILE A 166 7.19 -2.13 -6.79
CA ILE A 166 6.74 -1.45 -5.56
C ILE A 166 7.03 0.05 -5.52
N ARG A 167 7.25 0.69 -6.68
CA ARG A 167 7.56 2.13 -6.75
C ARG A 167 6.45 2.98 -6.13
N THR A 168 5.19 2.71 -6.47
CA THR A 168 4.05 3.48 -5.93
C THR A 168 3.97 3.34 -4.41
N LEU A 169 4.20 2.13 -3.91
CA LEU A 169 4.27 1.83 -2.48
C LEU A 169 5.33 2.69 -1.78
N CYS A 170 6.54 2.71 -2.32
CA CYS A 170 7.69 3.39 -1.73
C CYS A 170 7.62 4.93 -1.85
N GLU A 171 7.10 5.45 -2.97
CA GLU A 171 7.09 6.89 -3.25
C GLU A 171 5.83 7.63 -2.76
N TYR A 172 4.70 6.93 -2.59
CA TYR A 172 3.42 7.57 -2.28
C TYR A 172 2.71 6.96 -1.08
N ASN A 173 2.52 5.64 -1.06
CA ASN A 173 1.67 5.02 -0.04
C ASN A 173 2.32 5.06 1.35
N LEU A 174 3.51 4.44 1.48
CA LEU A 174 4.18 4.33 2.78
C LEU A 174 4.65 5.68 3.35
N PRO A 175 5.21 6.62 2.55
CA PRO A 175 5.62 7.92 3.10
C PRO A 175 4.47 8.73 3.71
N ALA A 176 3.24 8.54 3.24
CA ALA A 176 2.06 9.21 3.81
C ALA A 176 1.67 8.66 5.19
N LEU A 177 2.10 7.44 5.53
CA LEU A 177 1.93 6.85 6.85
C LEU A 177 3.07 7.19 7.82
N ALA A 178 4.01 8.06 7.43
CA ALA A 178 5.07 8.49 8.33
C ALA A 178 4.49 9.28 9.51
N PHE A 179 5.05 9.06 10.68
CA PHE A 179 4.88 9.94 11.82
C PHE A 179 5.98 11.02 11.75
N PRO A 180 5.62 12.30 11.63
CA PRO A 180 6.59 13.38 11.53
C PRO A 180 7.31 13.61 12.86
N SER A 181 8.59 14.00 12.80
CA SER A 181 9.43 14.22 14.00
C SER A 181 8.93 15.36 14.90
N ASP A 182 8.22 16.32 14.32
CA ASP A 182 7.54 17.43 14.98
C ASP A 182 6.11 17.09 15.41
N GLY A 183 5.68 15.83 15.24
CA GLY A 183 4.34 15.39 15.55
C GLY A 183 3.26 16.01 14.66
N PHE A 184 2.01 15.67 14.95
CA PHE A 184 0.85 16.27 14.29
C PHE A 184 0.30 17.41 15.14
N SER A 185 -0.13 18.50 14.50
CA SER A 185 -0.68 19.65 15.23
C SER A 185 -2.06 19.36 15.82
N ASN A 186 -2.79 18.38 15.27
CA ASN A 186 -4.08 17.89 15.76
C ASN A 186 -4.51 16.60 15.05
N ASP A 187 -5.53 15.93 15.59
CA ASP A 187 -6.11 14.70 15.05
C ASP A 187 -6.53 14.79 13.58
N ARG A 188 -7.09 15.94 13.17
CA ARG A 188 -7.57 16.13 11.79
C ARG A 188 -6.41 16.14 10.81
N GLU A 189 -5.31 16.78 11.15
CA GLU A 189 -4.10 16.78 10.32
C GLU A 189 -3.56 15.36 10.18
N TRP A 190 -3.46 14.60 11.29
CA TRP A 190 -3.01 13.21 11.27
C TRP A 190 -3.90 12.34 10.38
N LEU A 191 -5.23 12.41 10.55
CA LEU A 191 -6.19 11.68 9.72
C LEU A 191 -6.01 12.03 8.24
N GLN A 192 -5.92 13.32 7.91
CA GLN A 192 -5.77 13.79 6.53
C GLN A 192 -4.47 13.32 5.88
N GLU A 193 -3.33 13.36 6.59
CA GLU A 193 -2.06 12.91 6.05
C GLU A 193 -2.04 11.40 5.81
N TRP A 194 -2.44 10.59 6.80
CA TRP A 194 -2.41 9.13 6.66
C TRP A 194 -3.45 8.62 5.66
N GLN A 195 -4.59 9.29 5.50
CA GLN A 195 -5.58 8.95 4.47
C GLN A 195 -5.03 9.11 3.03
N LYS A 196 -4.03 9.97 2.79
CA LYS A 196 -3.38 10.10 1.48
C LYS A 196 -2.69 8.82 1.04
N ALA A 197 -2.29 7.96 1.98
CA ALA A 197 -1.72 6.65 1.66
C ALA A 197 -2.70 5.78 0.85
N PHE A 198 -3.98 6.09 0.88
CA PHE A 198 -5.06 5.32 0.26
C PHE A 198 -5.73 6.04 -0.92
N ASP A 199 -5.23 7.22 -1.31
CA ASP A 199 -5.76 8.02 -2.40
C ASP A 199 -5.25 7.52 -3.76
N VAL A 200 -6.08 6.71 -4.42
CA VAL A 200 -5.81 6.18 -5.76
C VAL A 200 -5.90 7.26 -6.83
N GLU A 201 -6.72 8.31 -6.62
CA GLU A 201 -6.93 9.38 -7.60
C GLU A 201 -5.65 10.19 -7.76
N ALA A 202 -5.01 10.59 -6.66
CA ALA A 202 -3.74 11.33 -6.69
C ALA A 202 -2.62 10.56 -7.43
N VAL A 203 -2.52 9.25 -7.19
CA VAL A 203 -1.55 8.38 -7.88
C VAL A 203 -1.88 8.27 -9.37
N THR A 204 -3.16 8.14 -9.70
CA THR A 204 -3.65 8.01 -11.07
C THR A 204 -3.43 9.28 -11.87
N ASP A 205 -3.72 10.45 -11.29
CA ASP A 205 -3.52 11.75 -11.91
C ASP A 205 -2.04 12.00 -12.20
N LYS A 206 -1.16 11.69 -11.25
CA LYS A 206 0.28 11.81 -11.46
C LYS A 206 0.76 10.86 -12.55
N PHE A 207 0.27 9.61 -12.56
CA PHE A 207 0.58 8.66 -13.61
C PHE A 207 0.17 9.20 -14.99
N PHE A 208 -1.05 9.75 -15.14
CA PHE A 208 -1.48 10.30 -16.42
C PHE A 208 -0.71 11.55 -16.83
N ALA A 209 -0.34 12.42 -15.88
CA ALA A 209 0.50 13.57 -16.14
C ALA A 209 1.89 13.16 -16.65
N ASP A 210 2.54 12.20 -15.98
CA ASP A 210 3.82 11.64 -16.42
C ASP A 210 3.71 10.91 -17.76
N TYR A 211 2.63 10.14 -17.95
CA TYR A 211 2.35 9.45 -19.21
C TYR A 211 2.24 10.43 -20.37
N GLN A 212 1.48 11.52 -20.21
CA GLN A 212 1.34 12.55 -21.24
C GLN A 212 2.67 13.25 -21.55
N ARG A 213 3.46 13.57 -20.52
CA ARG A 213 4.78 14.17 -20.67
C ARG A 213 5.73 13.27 -21.44
N VAL A 214 5.83 12.00 -21.06
CA VAL A 214 6.70 11.01 -21.73
C VAL A 214 6.19 10.72 -23.14
N PHE A 215 4.87 10.65 -23.35
CA PHE A 215 4.27 10.52 -24.67
C PHE A 215 4.72 11.65 -25.60
N ALA A 216 4.62 12.90 -25.17
CA ALA A 216 5.01 14.05 -25.98
C ALA A 216 6.50 14.04 -26.33
N GLN A 217 7.35 13.61 -25.39
CA GLN A 217 8.79 13.46 -25.62
C GLN A 217 9.09 12.37 -26.65
N VAL A 218 8.45 11.20 -26.54
CA VAL A 218 8.63 10.11 -27.50
C VAL A 218 8.06 10.49 -28.86
N GLU A 219 6.87 11.10 -28.93
CA GLU A 219 6.27 11.57 -30.18
C GLU A 219 7.20 12.53 -30.91
N ALA A 220 7.88 13.44 -30.20
CA ALA A 220 8.86 14.34 -30.80
C ALA A 220 10.12 13.61 -31.32
N ALA A 221 10.48 12.49 -30.71
CA ALA A 221 11.66 11.68 -31.05
C ALA A 221 11.39 10.62 -32.13
N VAL A 222 10.14 10.43 -32.58
CA VAL A 222 9.84 9.47 -33.66
C VAL A 222 10.42 9.97 -34.98
N GLU A 223 11.33 9.17 -35.53
CA GLU A 223 11.94 9.36 -36.84
C GLU A 223 11.28 8.46 -37.92
N GLY A 224 11.60 8.70 -39.20
CA GLY A 224 11.07 7.92 -40.32
C GLY A 224 9.65 8.29 -40.79
N ILE A 225 8.99 9.23 -40.11
CA ILE A 225 7.68 9.79 -40.50
C ILE A 225 7.88 11.26 -40.94
N PRO A 226 7.44 11.65 -42.16
CA PRO A 226 7.58 13.03 -42.64
C PRO A 226 7.01 14.06 -41.65
N GLU A 227 7.65 15.23 -41.52
CA GLU A 227 7.25 16.28 -40.55
C GLU A 227 5.79 16.74 -40.71
N GLY A 228 5.25 16.70 -41.93
CA GLY A 228 3.85 17.07 -42.20
C GLY A 228 2.82 16.03 -41.76
N GLU A 229 3.23 14.81 -41.39
CA GLU A 229 2.34 13.71 -41.02
C GLU A 229 2.19 13.56 -39.49
N THR A 230 1.73 14.62 -38.84
CA THR A 230 1.57 14.67 -37.38
C THR A 230 0.61 13.60 -36.86
N GLU A 231 -0.48 13.31 -37.58
CA GLU A 231 -1.44 12.28 -37.19
C GLU A 231 -0.85 10.87 -37.25
N THR A 232 -0.11 10.54 -38.31
CA THR A 232 0.61 9.26 -38.44
C THR A 232 1.58 9.07 -37.28
N ARG A 233 2.33 10.13 -36.92
CA ARG A 233 3.29 10.13 -35.81
C ARG A 233 2.61 9.90 -34.46
N ARG A 234 1.49 10.59 -34.22
CA ARG A 234 0.66 10.42 -33.02
C ARG A 234 0.15 8.99 -32.89
N LEU A 235 -0.40 8.43 -33.97
CA LEU A 235 -0.94 7.07 -34.01
C LEU A 235 0.14 6.01 -33.78
N TYR A 236 1.32 6.17 -34.36
CA TYR A 236 2.46 5.29 -34.10
C TYR A 236 2.84 5.31 -32.61
N THR A 237 3.04 6.50 -32.05
CA THR A 237 3.40 6.67 -30.63
C THR A 237 2.34 6.06 -29.71
N GLN A 238 1.06 6.24 -30.04
CA GLN A 238 -0.04 5.65 -29.29
C GLN A 238 -0.03 4.12 -29.32
N ARG A 239 0.22 3.50 -30.48
CA ARG A 239 0.35 2.04 -30.60
C ARG A 239 1.51 1.52 -29.76
N LEU A 240 2.66 2.20 -29.82
CA LEU A 240 3.84 1.87 -29.02
C LEU A 240 3.52 1.89 -27.52
N PHE A 241 2.96 2.98 -27.00
CA PHE A 241 2.65 3.09 -25.58
C PHE A 241 1.59 2.08 -25.13
N ASN A 242 0.56 1.85 -25.95
CA ASN A 242 -0.45 0.83 -25.65
C ASN A 242 0.18 -0.58 -25.53
N ARG A 243 1.12 -0.92 -26.43
CA ARG A 243 1.86 -2.19 -26.36
C ARG A 243 2.73 -2.27 -25.11
N LEU A 244 3.49 -1.23 -24.79
CA LEU A 244 4.33 -1.18 -23.58
C LEU A 244 3.48 -1.30 -22.30
N MET A 245 2.35 -0.59 -22.24
CA MET A 245 1.42 -0.68 -21.12
C MET A 245 0.83 -2.09 -20.99
N PHE A 246 0.48 -2.73 -22.11
CA PHE A 246 -0.01 -4.10 -22.11
C PHE A 246 1.06 -5.08 -21.63
N LEU A 247 2.27 -5.01 -22.16
CA LEU A 247 3.39 -5.85 -21.73
C LEU A 247 3.69 -5.66 -20.25
N ARG A 248 3.65 -4.41 -19.76
CA ARG A 248 3.84 -4.11 -18.35
C ARG A 248 2.75 -4.71 -17.46
N PHE A 249 1.50 -4.76 -17.93
CA PHE A 249 0.41 -5.43 -17.21
C PHE A 249 0.63 -6.95 -17.13
N ILE A 250 1.04 -7.59 -18.23
CA ILE A 250 1.33 -9.03 -18.25
C ILE A 250 2.57 -9.37 -17.41
N GLU A 251 3.59 -8.53 -17.46
CA GLU A 251 4.78 -8.64 -16.60
C GLU A 251 4.41 -8.60 -15.12
N LYS A 252 3.54 -7.67 -14.71
CA LYS A 252 3.03 -7.59 -13.33
C LYS A 252 2.23 -8.84 -12.89
N LYS A 253 1.69 -9.62 -13.84
CA LYS A 253 1.05 -10.91 -13.52
C LYS A 253 2.06 -12.05 -13.33
N GLY A 254 3.35 -11.78 -13.50
CA GLY A 254 4.43 -12.78 -13.40
C GLY A 254 4.48 -13.73 -14.60
N TRP A 255 3.83 -13.41 -15.71
CA TRP A 255 3.73 -14.29 -16.87
C TRP A 255 4.86 -14.09 -17.89
N LEU A 256 5.62 -13.01 -17.77
CA LEU A 256 6.77 -12.71 -18.62
C LEU A 256 8.05 -12.82 -17.80
N THR A 257 9.04 -13.52 -18.34
CA THR A 257 10.40 -13.52 -17.83
C THR A 257 11.37 -13.46 -19.00
N TYR A 258 12.51 -12.80 -18.80
CA TYR A 258 13.60 -12.77 -19.76
C TYR A 258 14.85 -13.32 -19.07
N ASN A 259 15.35 -14.46 -19.54
CA ASN A 259 16.46 -15.19 -18.87
C ASN A 259 16.23 -15.45 -17.37
N GLY A 260 14.98 -15.67 -16.96
CA GLY A 260 14.60 -15.88 -15.55
C GLY A 260 14.36 -14.59 -14.75
N ASP A 261 14.65 -13.41 -15.30
CA ASP A 261 14.32 -12.13 -14.67
C ASP A 261 12.85 -11.77 -14.91
N ARG A 262 12.13 -11.45 -13.83
CA ARG A 262 10.72 -11.03 -13.83
C ARG A 262 10.54 -9.56 -14.23
N ASN A 263 11.61 -8.76 -14.23
CA ASN A 263 11.64 -7.42 -14.82
C ASN A 263 11.77 -7.48 -16.35
N TYR A 264 10.90 -8.24 -17.00
CA TYR A 264 10.98 -8.61 -18.40
C TYR A 264 11.34 -7.45 -19.35
N LEU A 265 10.59 -6.34 -19.33
CA LEU A 265 10.80 -5.21 -20.22
C LEU A 265 12.17 -4.55 -20.00
N ARG A 266 12.61 -4.44 -18.74
CA ARG A 266 13.91 -3.85 -18.40
C ARG A 266 15.04 -4.78 -18.81
N ALA A 267 14.95 -6.06 -18.44
CA ALA A 267 15.96 -7.05 -18.77
C ALA A 267 16.11 -7.24 -20.29
N LEU A 268 15.00 -7.20 -21.03
CA LEU A 268 15.01 -7.23 -22.49
C LEU A 268 15.70 -5.98 -23.05
N PHE A 269 15.36 -4.78 -22.55
CA PHE A 269 15.98 -3.53 -22.99
C PHE A 269 17.49 -3.53 -22.73
N ASP A 270 17.91 -3.93 -21.54
CA ASP A 270 19.32 -4.02 -21.16
C ASP A 270 20.10 -5.00 -22.03
N ALA A 271 19.48 -6.14 -22.38
CA ALA A 271 20.09 -7.12 -23.27
C ALA A 271 20.25 -6.60 -24.70
N THR A 272 19.27 -5.87 -25.24
CA THR A 272 19.34 -5.25 -26.56
C THR A 272 20.40 -4.14 -26.61
N GLU A 273 20.48 -3.29 -25.59
CA GLU A 273 21.54 -2.27 -25.49
C GLU A 273 22.92 -2.92 -25.39
N ALA A 274 23.06 -4.00 -24.63
CA ALA A 274 24.32 -4.70 -24.43
C ALA A 274 24.78 -5.51 -25.66
N SER A 275 23.86 -6.03 -26.48
CA SER A 275 24.21 -6.76 -27.71
C SER A 275 24.77 -5.84 -28.79
N GLY A 276 24.47 -4.54 -28.73
CA GLY A 276 24.91 -3.55 -29.72
C GLY A 276 24.44 -3.85 -31.14
N THR A 277 23.46 -4.76 -31.27
CA THR A 277 22.79 -5.09 -32.52
C THR A 277 21.67 -4.08 -32.74
N ASP A 278 21.46 -3.65 -33.98
CA ASP A 278 20.33 -2.81 -34.40
C ASP A 278 18.99 -3.59 -34.37
N GLU A 279 18.92 -4.66 -33.57
CA GLU A 279 17.75 -5.51 -33.41
C GLU A 279 16.70 -4.75 -32.59
N ASN A 280 15.47 -4.74 -33.09
CA ASN A 280 14.42 -3.92 -32.53
C ASN A 280 14.04 -4.43 -31.12
N PHE A 281 14.13 -3.55 -30.11
CA PHE A 281 13.70 -3.81 -28.73
C PHE A 281 12.26 -4.38 -28.67
N LEU A 282 11.42 -3.96 -29.62
CA LEU A 282 10.06 -4.46 -29.82
C LEU A 282 10.00 -5.19 -31.16
N ASN A 283 10.64 -6.35 -31.28
CA ASN A 283 10.42 -7.19 -32.44
C ASN A 283 8.94 -7.61 -32.47
N ASP A 284 8.20 -7.17 -33.49
CA ASP A 284 6.96 -7.80 -33.96
C ASP A 284 7.28 -9.15 -34.63
#